data_AF-A0A828SRF2-F1
#
_entry.id   AF-A0A828SRF2-F1
#
_cell.length_a   1.000
_cell.length_b   1.000
_cell.length_c   1.000
_cell.angle_alpha   90.00
_cell.angle_beta   90.00
_cell.angle_gamma   90.00
#
_symmetry.space_group_name_H-M   'P 1'
#
loop_
_entity.id
_entity.type
_entity.pdbx_description
1 polymer ?
#
loop_
_entity_poly.entity_id
_entity_poly.type
_entity_poly.pdbx_seq_one_letter_code
_entity_poly.pdbx_strand_id
1 'polypeptide(L)'
;MKSFPNPLTPSEEKYYIRKYTEGDLEAKHILIERNLRLVAHVIKKYQNSEEDPEDLISIGTIGLIKAVVTFNPDKGNRLAAYASRCIENEILMYLRSKKKAAKEISLYEPIGTDREGNEIKLYDIIETDEEEVAEKNSPKRKYTDTL
;
A
#
# COMPACT_ATOMS: atom_id res chain seq x y z
N MET A 1 1.07 21.01 -20.38
CA MET A 1 1.22 20.57 -18.97
C MET A 1 0.46 21.55 -18.09
N LYS A 2 -0.69 21.17 -17.52
CA LYS A 2 -1.34 22.01 -16.50
C LYS A 2 -0.44 22.01 -15.28
N SER A 3 0.29 23.11 -15.08
CA SER A 3 1.13 23.27 -13.88
C SER A 3 0.22 23.27 -12.66
N PHE A 4 0.61 22.53 -11.62
CA PHE A 4 -0.06 22.63 -10.32
C PHE A 4 -0.13 24.09 -9.88
N PRO A 5 -1.24 24.50 -9.22
CA PRO A 5 -1.37 25.84 -8.71
C PRO A 5 -0.23 26.16 -7.73
N ASN A 6 0.10 27.44 -7.60
CA ASN A 6 1.14 27.89 -6.67
C ASN A 6 0.76 27.51 -5.22
N PRO A 7 1.71 27.45 -4.28
CA PRO A 7 1.36 27.29 -2.86
C PRO A 7 0.49 28.45 -2.36
N LEU A 8 -0.27 28.22 -1.28
CA LEU A 8 -0.97 29.30 -0.57
C LEU A 8 0.03 30.10 0.28
N THR A 9 -0.26 31.38 0.47
CA THR A 9 0.42 32.18 1.50
C THR A 9 -0.02 31.73 2.90
N PRO A 10 0.75 32.03 3.97
CA PRO A 10 0.38 31.66 5.33
C PRO A 10 -0.99 32.22 5.78
N SER A 11 -1.38 33.40 5.28
CA SER A 11 -2.67 34.01 5.59
C SER A 11 -3.83 33.30 4.90
N GLU A 12 -3.67 32.93 3.62
CA GLU A 12 -4.66 32.15 2.87
C GLU A 12 -4.80 30.74 3.43
N GLU A 13 -3.69 30.09 3.80
CA GLU A 13 -3.71 28.76 4.41
C GLU A 13 -4.54 28.77 5.70
N LYS A 14 -4.31 29.76 6.58
CA LYS A 14 -5.13 29.94 7.79
C LYS A 14 -6.60 30.19 7.47
N TYR A 15 -6.90 30.97 6.43
CA TYR A 15 -8.27 31.23 6.01
C TYR A 15 -9.00 29.95 5.58
N TYR A 16 -8.39 29.14 4.71
CA TYR A 16 -9.00 27.90 4.24
C TYR A 16 -9.07 26.81 5.32
N ILE A 17 -8.09 26.73 6.23
CA ILE A 17 -8.17 25.82 7.39
C ILE A 17 -9.37 26.17 8.28
N ARG A 18 -9.59 27.46 8.55
CA ARG A 18 -10.75 27.90 9.31
C ARG A 18 -12.05 27.57 8.59
N LYS A 19 -12.15 27.88 7.30
CA LYS A 19 -13.33 27.55 6.47
C LYS A 19 -13.65 26.05 6.48
N TYR A 20 -12.63 25.20 6.33
CA TYR A 20 -12.82 23.77 6.40
C TYR A 20 -13.32 23.33 7.78
N THR A 21 -12.80 23.92 8.86
CA THR A 21 -13.27 23.64 10.23
C THR A 21 -14.73 24.09 10.44
N GLU A 22 -15.18 25.10 9.71
CA GLU A 22 -16.59 25.56 9.67
C GLU A 22 -17.50 24.65 8.79
N GLY A 23 -16.94 23.61 8.15
CA GLY A 23 -17.68 22.65 7.33
C GLY A 23 -17.58 22.86 5.81
N ASP A 24 -16.74 23.80 5.34
CA ASP A 24 -16.55 24.06 3.91
C ASP A 24 -15.69 22.97 3.25
N LEU A 25 -16.32 22.10 2.46
CA LEU A 25 -15.63 21.05 1.72
C LEU A 25 -14.78 21.60 0.58
N GLU A 26 -15.13 22.74 -0.02
CA GLU A 26 -14.35 23.34 -1.10
C GLU A 26 -13.01 23.84 -0.55
N ALA A 27 -13.01 24.38 0.67
CA ALA A 27 -11.78 24.77 1.36
C ALA A 27 -10.82 23.57 1.54
N LYS A 28 -11.34 22.36 1.80
CA LYS A 28 -10.54 21.12 1.84
C LYS A 28 -9.91 20.83 0.48
N HIS A 29 -10.69 20.91 -0.61
CA HIS A 29 -10.19 20.67 -1.97
C HIS A 29 -9.06 21.64 -2.33
N ILE A 30 -9.24 22.93 -2.04
CA ILE A 30 -8.22 23.95 -2.24
C ILE A 30 -6.95 23.63 -1.44
N LEU A 31 -7.07 23.28 -0.16
CA LEU A 31 -5.91 22.92 0.66
C LEU A 31 -5.14 21.72 0.09
N ILE A 32 -5.83 20.71 -0.44
CA ILE A 32 -5.21 19.54 -1.08
C ILE A 32 -4.51 19.96 -2.37
N GLU A 33 -5.22 20.61 -3.30
CA GLU A 33 -4.67 20.96 -4.62
C GLU A 33 -3.43 21.86 -4.52
N ARG A 34 -3.47 22.86 -3.63
CA ARG A 34 -2.38 23.81 -3.42
C ARG A 34 -1.15 23.18 -2.76
N ASN A 35 -1.28 21.98 -2.21
CA ASN A 35 -0.20 21.20 -1.59
C ASN A 35 0.25 19.99 -2.43
N LEU A 36 -0.32 19.71 -3.61
CA LEU A 36 0.08 18.56 -4.43
C LEU A 36 1.57 18.56 -4.82
N ARG A 37 2.18 19.73 -4.98
CA ARG A 37 3.63 19.85 -5.25
C ARG A 37 4.49 19.28 -4.14
N LEU A 38 3.99 19.29 -2.89
CA LEU A 38 4.66 18.67 -1.75
C LEU A 38 4.74 17.16 -1.91
N VAL A 39 3.69 16.51 -2.43
CA VAL A 39 3.69 15.07 -2.69
C VAL A 39 4.82 14.73 -3.65
N ALA A 40 4.88 15.39 -4.80
CA ALA A 40 5.94 15.21 -5.79
C ALA A 40 7.34 15.46 -5.21
N HIS A 41 7.49 16.38 -4.24
CA HIS A 41 8.76 16.61 -3.56
C HIS A 41 9.13 15.48 -2.60
N VAL A 42 8.18 14.97 -1.81
CA VAL A 42 8.45 13.90 -0.83
C VAL A 42 8.75 12.57 -1.52
N ILE A 43 8.00 12.21 -2.57
CA ILE A 43 8.19 10.93 -3.28
C ILE A 43 9.56 10.83 -3.98
N LYS A 44 10.22 11.95 -4.29
CA LYS A 44 11.56 11.94 -4.92
C LYS A 44 12.58 11.12 -4.13
N LYS A 45 12.44 11.05 -2.81
CA LYS A 45 13.30 10.23 -1.95
C LYS A 45 13.15 8.71 -2.21
N TYR A 46 12.04 8.30 -2.83
CA TYR A 46 11.64 6.91 -3.06
C TYR A 46 11.66 6.52 -4.54
N GLN A 47 12.08 7.41 -5.44
CA GLN A 47 12.12 7.15 -6.89
C GLN A 47 13.10 6.05 -7.31
N ASN A 48 14.06 5.70 -6.47
CA ASN A 48 14.99 4.59 -6.72
C ASN A 48 14.43 3.23 -6.27
N SER A 49 13.17 3.16 -5.86
CA SER A 49 12.51 1.88 -5.59
C SER A 49 12.04 1.24 -6.91
N GLU A 50 11.79 -0.07 -6.89
CA GLU A 50 11.20 -0.81 -8.02
C GLU A 50 9.70 -0.51 -8.21
N GLU A 51 9.17 0.50 -7.50
CA GLU A 51 7.76 0.87 -7.53
C GLU A 51 7.44 1.80 -8.70
N ASP A 52 6.22 1.68 -9.21
CA ASP A 52 5.69 2.63 -10.18
C ASP A 52 5.63 4.04 -9.56
N PRO A 53 6.24 5.06 -10.18
CA PRO A 53 6.11 6.44 -9.73
C PRO A 53 4.65 6.91 -9.59
N GLU A 54 3.73 6.41 -10.41
CA GLU A 54 2.30 6.75 -10.35
C GLU A 54 1.63 6.19 -9.10
N ASP A 55 2.02 5.00 -8.65
CA ASP A 55 1.55 4.41 -7.39
C ASP A 55 2.02 5.25 -6.21
N LEU A 56 3.31 5.64 -6.20
CA LEU A 56 3.87 6.49 -5.15
C LEU A 56 3.18 7.86 -5.09
N ILE A 57 2.84 8.45 -6.24
CA ILE A 57 2.05 9.69 -6.31
C ILE A 57 0.67 9.47 -5.69
N SER A 58 0.00 8.38 -6.05
CA SER A 58 -1.35 8.06 -5.56
C SER A 58 -1.36 7.85 -4.04
N ILE A 59 -0.44 7.03 -3.53
CA ILE A 59 -0.27 6.77 -2.10
C ILE A 59 0.11 8.05 -1.34
N GLY A 60 1.04 8.82 -1.89
CA GLY A 60 1.42 10.10 -1.30
C GLY A 60 0.25 11.09 -1.26
N THR A 61 -0.61 11.07 -2.28
CA THR A 61 -1.83 11.89 -2.31
C THR A 61 -2.82 11.46 -1.23
N ILE A 62 -2.99 10.15 -0.97
CA ILE A 62 -3.77 9.64 0.16
C ILE A 62 -3.21 10.19 1.49
N GLY A 63 -1.89 10.16 1.66
CA GLY A 63 -1.22 10.73 2.84
C GLY A 63 -1.46 12.23 3.01
N LEU A 64 -1.44 13.00 1.91
CA LEU A 64 -1.77 14.43 1.93
C LEU A 64 -3.24 14.67 2.33
N ILE A 65 -4.18 13.94 1.73
CA ILE A 65 -5.61 14.06 2.06
C ILE A 65 -5.83 13.78 3.55
N LYS A 66 -5.24 12.69 4.05
CA LYS A 66 -5.31 12.32 5.46
C LYS A 66 -4.74 13.42 6.35
N ALA A 67 -3.60 14.00 5.96
CA ALA A 67 -3.01 15.12 6.68
C ALA A 67 -3.94 16.34 6.75
N VAL A 68 -4.56 16.74 5.64
CA VAL A 68 -5.51 17.87 5.62
C VAL A 68 -6.73 17.58 6.51
N VAL A 69 -7.22 16.34 6.50
CA VAL A 69 -8.38 15.93 7.33
C VAL A 69 -8.04 15.93 8.83
N THR A 70 -6.84 15.51 9.22
CA THR A 70 -6.45 15.34 10.62
C THR A 70 -5.59 16.48 11.18
N PHE A 71 -5.31 17.50 10.38
CA PHE A 71 -4.49 18.62 10.79
C PHE A 71 -5.18 19.43 11.89
N ASN A 72 -4.41 19.76 12.94
CA ASN A 72 -4.87 20.62 14.02
C ASN A 72 -3.93 21.84 14.11
N PRO A 73 -4.43 23.07 13.83
CA PRO A 73 -3.62 24.29 13.87
C PRO A 73 -3.14 24.66 15.28
N ASP A 74 -3.84 24.24 16.33
CA ASP A 74 -3.50 24.56 17.73
C ASP A 74 -2.21 23.89 18.20
N LYS A 75 -1.76 22.85 17.47
CA LYS A 75 -0.49 22.16 17.75
C LYS A 75 0.74 22.94 17.27
N GLY A 76 0.57 24.13 16.69
CA GLY A 76 1.66 25.06 16.35
C GLY A 76 2.53 24.68 15.14
N ASN A 77 2.25 23.56 14.48
CA ASN A 77 2.98 23.12 13.29
C ASN A 77 2.36 23.70 12.02
N ARG A 78 3.18 24.00 11.01
CA ARG A 78 2.68 24.35 9.66
C ARG A 78 2.05 23.12 9.01
N LEU A 79 0.99 23.32 8.23
CA LEU A 79 0.31 22.23 7.52
C LEU A 79 1.28 21.43 6.65
N ALA A 80 2.13 22.10 5.87
CA ALA A 80 3.12 21.44 5.02
C ALA A 80 4.09 20.54 5.80
N ALA A 81 4.50 20.92 7.00
CA ALA A 81 5.39 20.12 7.83
C ALA A 81 4.70 18.85 8.34
N TYR A 82 3.45 18.97 8.79
CA TYR A 82 2.62 17.84 9.19
C TYR A 82 2.32 16.92 8.01
N ALA A 83 1.88 17.49 6.88
CA ALA A 83 1.56 16.76 5.66
C ALA A 83 2.76 15.97 5.13
N SER A 84 3.96 16.56 5.14
CA SER A 84 5.18 15.85 4.74
C SER A 84 5.39 14.54 5.52
N ARG A 85 5.14 14.56 6.84
CA ARG A 85 5.22 13.35 7.69
C ARG A 85 4.14 12.33 7.38
N CYS A 86 2.90 12.77 7.13
CA CYS A 86 1.81 11.87 6.75
C CYS A 86 2.06 11.21 5.38
N ILE A 87 2.52 11.98 4.39
CA ILE A 87 2.89 11.49 3.06
C ILE A 87 3.99 10.43 3.19
N GLU A 88 5.07 10.76 3.91
CA GLU A 88 6.18 9.85 4.17
C GLU A 88 5.72 8.56 4.86
N ASN A 89 4.82 8.67 5.84
CA ASN A 89 4.29 7.52 6.57
C ASN A 89 3.47 6.58 5.67
N GLU A 90 2.54 7.10 4.86
CA GLU A 90 1.72 6.26 3.97
C GLU A 90 2.58 5.53 2.93
N ILE A 91 3.60 6.20 2.37
CA ILE A 91 4.56 5.55 1.46
C ILE A 91 5.31 4.42 2.17
N LEU A 92 5.83 4.67 3.37
CA LEU A 92 6.53 3.65 4.15
C LEU A 92 5.61 2.48 4.53
N MET A 93 4.35 2.73 4.84
CA MET A 93 3.37 1.68 5.12
C MET A 93 3.12 0.81 3.89
N TYR A 94 2.94 1.40 2.72
CA TYR A 94 2.78 0.68 1.46
C TYR A 94 3.99 -0.22 1.15
N LEU A 95 5.20 0.34 1.20
CA LEU A 95 6.44 -0.41 0.92
C LEU A 95 6.62 -1.60 1.89
N ARG A 96 6.28 -1.42 3.17
CA ARG A 96 6.32 -2.50 4.17
C ARG A 96 5.30 -3.60 3.88
N SER A 97 4.09 -3.22 3.48
CA SER A 97 3.02 -4.16 3.14
C SER A 97 3.41 -5.02 1.94
N LYS A 98 3.94 -4.39 0.87
CA LYS A 98 4.37 -5.10 -0.33
C LYS A 98 5.55 -6.04 -0.05
N LYS A 99 6.53 -5.61 0.75
CA LYS A 99 7.65 -6.46 1.19
C LYS A 99 7.18 -7.66 2.01
N LYS A 100 6.09 -7.52 2.78
CA LYS A 100 5.48 -8.64 3.52
C LYS A 100 4.84 -9.63 2.56
N ALA A 101 4.04 -9.16 1.61
CA ALA A 101 3.38 -10.00 0.59
C ALA A 101 4.39 -10.76 -0.27
N ALA A 102 5.53 -10.14 -0.63
CA ALA A 102 6.60 -10.81 -1.38
C ALA A 102 7.26 -12.01 -0.65
N LYS A 103 7.01 -12.18 0.65
CA LYS A 103 7.46 -13.35 1.43
C LYS A 103 6.41 -14.47 1.49
N GLU A 104 5.20 -14.22 1.00
CA GLU A 104 4.15 -15.23 0.94
C GLU A 104 4.32 -16.01 -0.38
N ILE A 105 4.50 -17.33 -0.27
CA ILE A 105 4.67 -18.23 -1.42
C ILE A 105 3.54 -19.26 -1.42
N SER A 106 2.99 -19.56 -2.60
CA SER A 106 1.98 -20.60 -2.74
C SER A 106 2.63 -21.97 -2.58
N LEU A 107 2.06 -22.81 -1.73
CA LEU A 107 2.52 -24.19 -1.57
C LEU A 107 2.23 -25.06 -2.80
N TYR A 108 1.27 -24.64 -3.63
CA TYR A 108 0.76 -25.41 -4.77
C TYR A 108 1.37 -24.98 -6.11
N GLU A 109 2.10 -23.87 -6.13
CA GLU A 109 2.82 -23.44 -7.34
C GLU A 109 4.10 -24.28 -7.53
N PRO A 110 4.41 -24.67 -8.78
CA PRO A 110 5.63 -25.44 -9.05
C PRO A 110 6.86 -24.56 -8.83
N ILE A 111 7.82 -25.06 -8.06
CA ILE A 111 9.11 -24.39 -7.81
C ILE A 111 10.23 -24.90 -8.73
N GLY A 112 9.97 -25.96 -9.48
CA GLY A 112 10.92 -26.57 -10.41
C GLY A 112 10.40 -27.89 -10.97
N THR A 113 11.27 -28.59 -11.69
CA THR A 113 11.00 -29.93 -12.21
C THR A 113 11.98 -30.94 -11.64
N ASP A 114 11.51 -32.16 -11.39
CA ASP A 114 12.38 -33.27 -10.98
C ASP A 114 13.20 -33.81 -12.17
N ARG A 115 13.95 -34.90 -11.93
CA ARG A 115 14.77 -35.55 -12.97
C ARG A 115 13.94 -36.27 -14.04
N GLU A 116 12.66 -36.51 -13.77
CA GLU A 116 11.71 -37.21 -14.62
C GLU A 116 10.81 -36.23 -15.41
N GLY A 117 10.91 -34.93 -15.11
CA GLY A 117 10.16 -33.86 -15.74
C GLY A 117 8.84 -33.53 -15.06
N ASN A 118 8.55 -34.10 -13.89
CA ASN A 118 7.35 -33.76 -13.12
C ASN A 118 7.56 -32.44 -12.37
N GLU A 119 6.46 -31.70 -12.20
CA GLU A 119 6.45 -30.47 -11.42
C GLU A 119 6.64 -30.76 -9.93
N ILE A 120 7.62 -30.11 -9.31
CA ILE A 120 7.84 -30.16 -7.86
C ILE A 120 7.14 -28.96 -7.24
N LYS A 121 6.26 -29.20 -6.26
CA LYS A 121 5.59 -28.15 -5.48
C LYS A 121 6.16 -28.12 -4.07
N LEU A 122 6.08 -26.96 -3.42
CA LEU A 122 6.52 -26.84 -2.01
C LEU A 122 5.71 -27.74 -1.09
N TYR A 123 4.42 -27.95 -1.38
CA TYR A 123 3.56 -28.87 -0.64
C TYR A 123 4.14 -30.29 -0.54
N ASP A 124 4.79 -30.78 -1.60
CA ASP A 124 5.30 -32.15 -1.66
C ASP A 124 6.62 -32.33 -0.88
N ILE A 125 7.30 -31.23 -0.53
CA ILE A 125 8.60 -31.23 0.16
C ILE A 125 8.43 -30.98 1.66
N ILE A 126 7.38 -30.27 2.06
CA ILE A 126 7.20 -29.86 3.45
C ILE A 126 6.80 -31.09 4.29
N GLU A 127 7.67 -31.43 5.23
CA GLU A 127 7.40 -32.44 6.26
C GLU A 127 6.26 -31.91 7.15
N THR A 128 5.16 -32.66 7.23
CA THR A 128 4.04 -32.34 8.11
C THR A 128 4.10 -33.23 9.34
N ASP A 129 4.14 -32.63 10.53
CA ASP A 129 4.20 -33.36 11.82
C ASP A 129 2.87 -34.08 12.17
N GLU A 130 1.84 -33.93 11.35
CA GLU A 130 0.54 -34.60 11.51
C GLU A 130 0.42 -35.74 10.50
N GLU A 131 0.26 -36.97 11.01
CA GLU A 131 -0.07 -38.17 10.23
C GLU A 131 -1.07 -37.86 9.11
N GLU A 132 -0.67 -38.17 7.88
CA GLU A 132 -1.36 -37.91 6.61
C GLU A 132 -2.90 -37.78 6.71
N VAL A 133 -3.38 -36.53 6.77
CA VAL A 133 -4.82 -36.23 6.65
C VAL A 133 -5.37 -36.64 5.26
N ALA A 134 -4.49 -36.80 4.27
CA ALA A 134 -4.83 -37.23 2.91
C ALA A 134 -5.36 -38.67 2.86
N GLU A 135 -4.92 -39.56 3.76
CA GLU A 135 -5.37 -40.96 3.77
C GLU A 135 -6.82 -41.09 4.30
N LYS A 136 -7.29 -40.12 5.09
CA LYS A 136 -8.66 -40.11 5.64
C LYS A 136 -9.75 -39.74 4.63
N ASN A 137 -9.43 -39.08 3.53
CA ASN A 137 -10.43 -38.53 2.60
C ASN A 137 -10.49 -39.20 1.23
N SER A 138 -9.73 -40.28 1.02
CA SER A 138 -9.84 -41.09 -0.19
C SER A 138 -11.06 -42.03 -0.09
N PRO A 139 -12.07 -41.95 -0.99
CA PRO A 139 -13.09 -42.98 -1.05
C PRO A 139 -12.41 -44.28 -1.48
N LYS A 140 -12.39 -45.28 -0.58
CA LYS A 140 -11.88 -46.63 -0.85
C LYS A 140 -12.52 -47.15 -2.14
N ARG A 141 -11.79 -47.13 -3.25
CA ARG A 141 -12.17 -47.82 -4.48
C ARG A 141 -12.18 -49.31 -4.15
N LYS A 142 -13.37 -49.87 -3.95
CA LYS A 142 -13.57 -51.32 -3.93
C LYS A 142 -13.27 -51.84 -5.34
N TYR A 143 -12.10 -52.42 -5.54
CA TYR A 143 -11.92 -53.37 -6.63
C TYR A 143 -12.80 -54.58 -6.30
N THR A 144 -13.89 -54.74 -7.04
CA THR A 144 -14.61 -56.01 -7.10
C THR A 144 -13.88 -56.88 -8.10
N ASP A 145 -13.28 -57.96 -7.61
CA ASP A 145 -12.84 -59.08 -8.44
C ASP A 145 -14.02 -59.59 -9.27
N THR A 146 -13.86 -59.63 -10.60
CA THR A 146 -14.63 -60.51 -11.46
C THR A 146 -13.79 -60.85 -12.69
N LEU A 147 -12.96 -61.89 -12.56
CA LEU A 147 -12.94 -63.14 -13.34
C LEU A 147 -11.66 -63.92 -13.05
#